data_AF-F9N555-F1
#
_entry.id   AF-F9N555-F1
#
_cell.length_a   1.000
_cell.length_b   1.000
_cell.length_c   1.000
_cell.angle_alpha   90.00
_cell.angle_beta   90.00
_cell.angle_gamma   90.00
#
_symmetry.space_group_name_H-M   'P 1'
#
loop_
_entity.id
_entity.type
_entity.pdbx_description
1 polymer ?
#
loop_
_entity_poly.entity_id
_entity_poly.type
_entity_poly.pdbx_seq_one_letter_code
_entity_poly.pdbx_strand_id
1 'polypeptide(L)'
;MGWIVSSNKTTGENGAVTTDEYSATVKNANEVKFVGEGTAVVSGKTDDQGVRTITVKVDDQTSTNNAVTPVVYTDKDGKQVYPTGKTDKDGNQIFNTKPDGKGEDVTGPVKTTINGPKGTTSPASLSNVKNNIPAVNDADKKVTNADGTDKPDAGNVANINKAPLTAEEAADLLKPTTKDGKSNPNFVGNNAATVSDVLNAGWNLQNNGAAKDFVKPFDTVNFVNGVNTTAVVTTSEDGTTSNVTYNVTGLPVTYTTADGTPVSKIGDKYYTVNDKGQPIGFQW
;
A
#
# COMPACT_ATOMS: atom_id res chain seq x y z
N MET A 1 31.31 37.30 52.27
CA MET A 1 30.28 36.26 52.18
C MET A 1 30.10 35.89 50.71
N GLY A 2 30.25 34.63 50.37
CA GLY A 2 30.05 34.08 49.02
C GLY A 2 29.13 32.86 49.08
N TRP A 3 28.62 32.43 47.95
CA TRP A 3 27.76 31.25 47.81
C TRP A 3 28.36 30.31 46.75
N ILE A 4 27.89 29.06 46.68
CA ILE A 4 28.36 28.06 45.71
C ILE A 4 27.31 27.92 44.60
N VAL A 5 27.77 27.96 43.35
CA VAL A 5 26.97 27.55 42.20
C VAL A 5 27.41 26.17 41.77
N SER A 6 26.46 25.26 41.53
CA SER A 6 26.75 23.91 41.06
C SER A 6 25.71 23.41 40.05
N SER A 7 26.14 22.47 39.21
CA SER A 7 25.28 21.72 38.30
C SER A 7 25.75 20.27 38.20
N ASN A 8 24.85 19.38 37.82
CA ASN A 8 25.11 17.95 37.63
C ASN A 8 26.04 17.63 36.44
N LYS A 9 26.37 18.64 35.62
CA LYS A 9 27.20 18.55 34.42
C LYS A 9 28.05 19.82 34.27
N THR A 10 29.15 19.73 33.53
CA THR A 10 30.07 20.81 33.20
C THR A 10 30.05 21.05 31.70
N THR A 11 30.24 22.29 31.25
CA THR A 11 30.42 22.63 29.84
C THR A 11 31.91 22.71 29.52
N GLY A 12 32.38 21.88 28.59
CA GLY A 12 33.79 21.85 28.15
C GLY A 12 34.17 23.04 27.27
N GLU A 13 35.46 23.16 26.94
CA GLU A 13 36.03 24.28 26.16
C GLU A 13 35.41 24.45 24.77
N ASN A 14 34.81 23.40 24.21
CA ASN A 14 34.12 23.39 22.93
C ASN A 14 32.59 23.60 23.04
N GLY A 15 32.08 23.94 24.23
CA GLY A 15 30.65 24.07 24.50
C GLY A 15 29.92 22.74 24.69
N ALA A 16 30.61 21.59 24.66
CA ALA A 16 29.97 20.29 24.88
C ALA A 16 29.68 20.05 26.36
N VAL A 17 28.50 19.49 26.66
CA VAL A 17 28.15 19.04 28.02
C VAL A 17 28.93 17.77 28.33
N THR A 18 29.73 17.79 29.40
CA THR A 18 30.48 16.62 29.89
C THR A 18 29.68 15.87 30.95
N THR A 19 30.14 14.69 31.36
CA THR A 19 29.50 13.92 32.43
C THR A 19 29.78 14.42 33.83
N ASP A 20 30.79 15.28 33.99
CA ASP A 20 31.34 15.70 35.28
C ASP A 20 30.53 16.82 35.92
N GLU A 21 30.35 16.79 37.24
CA GLU A 21 29.65 17.85 37.96
C GLU A 21 30.46 19.16 37.98
N TYR A 22 29.76 20.29 37.92
CA TYR A 22 30.36 21.61 38.07
C TYR A 22 30.10 22.15 39.47
N SER A 23 31.11 22.74 40.10
CA SER A 23 30.99 23.43 41.38
C SER A 23 32.03 24.53 41.50
N ALA A 24 31.60 25.76 41.79
CA ALA A 24 32.49 26.89 41.98
C ALA A 24 31.99 27.85 43.07
N THR A 25 32.93 28.44 43.81
CA THR A 25 32.62 29.49 44.78
C THR A 25 32.45 30.84 44.07
N VAL A 26 31.29 31.47 44.26
CA VAL A 26 30.97 32.81 43.78
C VAL A 26 31.38 33.84 44.84
N LYS A 27 32.33 34.71 44.49
CA LYS A 27 32.83 35.81 45.35
C LYS A 27 32.17 37.15 44.96
N ASN A 28 32.37 38.17 45.79
CA ASN A 28 31.95 39.53 45.47
C ASN A 28 32.60 39.97 44.14
N ALA A 29 31.81 40.62 43.27
CA ALA A 29 32.15 41.00 41.90
C ALA A 29 32.26 39.87 40.85
N ASN A 30 32.07 38.59 41.21
CA ASN A 30 31.93 37.54 40.19
C ASN A 30 30.61 37.71 39.42
N GLU A 31 30.65 37.44 38.11
CA GLU A 31 29.45 37.32 37.27
C GLU A 31 29.02 35.84 37.20
N VAL A 32 27.70 35.61 37.22
CA VAL A 32 27.09 34.30 36.95
C VAL A 32 26.18 34.46 35.75
N LYS A 33 26.49 33.76 34.65
CA LYS A 33 25.73 33.81 33.40
C LYS A 33 24.88 32.56 33.26
N PHE A 34 23.58 32.74 33.09
CA PHE A 34 22.66 31.65 32.72
C PHE A 34 22.46 31.68 31.21
N VAL A 35 22.86 30.61 30.53
CA VAL A 35 22.74 30.47 29.08
C VAL A 35 21.71 29.38 28.79
N GLY A 36 20.72 29.72 27.95
CA GLY A 36 19.81 28.74 27.39
C GLY A 36 20.41 28.13 26.13
N GLU A 37 20.39 26.80 26.04
CA GLU A 37 20.83 26.04 24.86
C GLU A 37 19.67 25.23 24.30
N GLY A 38 19.77 24.84 23.03
CA GLY A 38 18.70 24.12 22.33
C GLY A 38 17.41 24.94 22.24
N THR A 39 16.30 24.39 22.76
CA THR A 39 14.98 25.04 22.78
C THR A 39 14.71 25.82 24.07
N ALA A 40 15.65 25.82 25.02
CA ALA A 40 15.52 26.54 26.28
C ALA A 40 15.90 28.02 26.09
N VAL A 41 14.98 28.92 26.42
CA VAL A 41 15.22 30.35 26.51
C VAL A 41 15.33 30.73 27.98
N VAL A 42 16.45 31.33 28.35
CA VAL A 42 16.65 31.89 29.69
C VAL A 42 16.51 33.40 29.63
N SER A 43 15.69 33.96 30.51
CA SER A 43 15.53 35.40 30.68
C SER A 43 15.60 35.78 32.15
N GLY A 44 15.99 37.02 32.42
CA GLY A 44 16.09 37.54 33.78
C GLY A 44 15.47 38.91 33.91
N LYS A 45 14.90 39.21 35.08
CA LYS A 45 14.50 40.56 35.47
C LYS A 45 14.85 40.83 36.93
N THR A 46 15.05 42.09 37.27
CA THR A 46 15.16 42.56 38.65
C THR A 46 13.94 43.43 38.95
N ASP A 47 13.25 43.18 40.05
CA ASP A 47 12.15 44.03 40.49
C ASP A 47 12.64 45.23 41.34
N ASP A 48 11.70 46.11 41.69
CA ASP A 48 11.98 47.34 42.46
C ASP A 48 12.47 47.05 43.89
N GLN A 49 12.32 45.80 44.37
CA GLN A 49 12.80 45.34 45.68
C GLN A 49 14.19 44.70 45.58
N GLY A 50 14.78 44.64 44.38
CA GLY A 50 16.09 44.08 44.12
C GLY A 50 16.11 42.55 43.99
N VAL A 51 14.94 41.90 43.96
CA VAL A 51 14.84 40.45 43.75
C VAL A 51 15.08 40.14 42.27
N ARG A 52 15.91 39.13 42.01
CA ARG A 52 16.25 38.68 40.67
C ARG A 52 15.46 37.42 40.34
N THR A 53 14.63 37.46 39.32
CA THR A 53 13.91 36.29 38.81
C THR A 53 14.56 35.82 37.53
N ILE A 54 14.96 34.54 37.49
CA ILE A 54 15.43 33.87 36.28
C ILE A 54 14.31 32.95 35.81
N THR A 55 13.86 33.12 34.57
CA THR A 55 12.84 32.29 33.93
C THR A 55 13.48 31.44 32.86
N VAL A 56 13.30 30.12 32.98
CA VAL A 56 13.70 29.15 31.97
C VAL A 56 12.42 28.64 31.29
N LYS A 57 12.28 28.93 30.00
CA LYS A 57 11.17 28.45 29.19
C LYS A 57 11.71 27.47 28.14
N VAL A 58 11.13 26.28 28.06
CA VAL A 58 11.41 25.34 26.98
C VAL A 58 10.27 25.44 25.95
N ASP A 59 10.62 25.58 24.68
CA ASP A 59 9.64 25.50 23.59
C ASP A 59 9.39 24.03 23.23
N ASP A 60 8.39 23.43 23.90
CA ASP A 60 7.99 22.05 23.70
C ASP A 60 7.51 21.78 22.26
N GLN A 61 6.97 22.79 21.58
CA GLN A 61 6.48 22.67 20.22
C GLN A 61 7.65 22.58 19.23
N THR A 62 8.63 23.48 19.34
CA THR A 62 9.86 23.43 18.54
C THR A 62 10.67 22.16 18.82
N SER A 63 10.74 21.73 20.09
CA SER A 63 11.45 20.52 20.51
C SER A 63 10.85 19.26 19.87
N THR A 64 9.52 19.16 19.84
CA THR A 64 8.81 18.00 19.28
C THR A 64 8.81 18.01 17.74
N ASN A 65 8.70 19.19 17.11
CA ASN A 65 8.51 19.33 15.67
C ASN A 65 9.80 19.40 14.84
N ASN A 66 10.95 19.67 15.46
CA ASN A 66 12.26 19.65 14.78
C ASN A 66 12.78 18.23 14.54
N ALA A 67 12.17 17.20 15.13
CA ALA A 67 12.46 15.82 14.79
C ALA A 67 11.92 15.52 13.37
N VAL A 68 12.78 15.05 12.47
CA VAL A 68 12.35 14.57 11.17
C VAL A 68 11.54 13.29 11.38
N THR A 69 10.22 13.39 11.26
CA THR A 69 9.33 12.23 11.29
C THR A 69 9.02 11.77 9.86
N PRO A 70 8.99 10.45 9.59
CA PRO A 70 8.58 9.92 8.27
C PRO A 70 7.15 10.31 7.88
N VAL A 71 6.32 10.60 8.88
CA VAL A 71 4.93 11.04 8.73
C VAL A 71 4.83 12.46 9.26
N VAL A 72 4.25 13.36 8.47
CA VAL A 72 4.02 14.76 8.81
C VAL A 72 2.57 15.14 8.51
N TYR A 73 2.15 16.29 9.03
CA TYR A 73 0.86 16.88 8.70
C TYR A 73 1.02 17.88 7.56
N THR A 74 0.09 17.88 6.62
CA THR A 74 0.06 18.85 5.52
C THR A 74 -1.30 19.50 5.38
N ASP A 75 -1.31 20.75 4.91
CA ASP A 75 -2.54 21.42 4.50
C ASP A 75 -3.08 20.86 3.17
N LYS A 76 -4.17 21.44 2.67
CA LYS A 76 -4.80 21.04 1.40
C LYS A 76 -3.86 21.11 0.18
N ASP A 77 -2.86 21.99 0.22
CA ASP A 77 -1.91 22.23 -0.88
C ASP A 77 -0.65 21.34 -0.73
N GLY A 78 -0.60 20.51 0.31
CA GLY A 78 0.51 19.61 0.59
C GLY A 78 1.67 20.28 1.32
N LYS A 79 1.52 21.51 1.83
CA LYS A 79 2.56 22.18 2.61
C LYS A 79 2.53 21.69 4.05
N GLN A 80 3.70 21.42 4.62
CA GLN A 80 3.83 20.92 5.99
C GLN A 80 3.30 21.94 7.01
N VAL A 81 2.53 21.44 7.98
CA VAL A 81 1.99 22.17 9.13
C VAL A 81 2.30 21.43 10.43
N TYR A 82 2.22 22.13 11.55
CA TYR A 82 2.72 21.66 12.83
C TYR A 82 1.63 21.66 13.89
N PRO A 83 1.44 20.58 14.67
CA PRO A 83 0.42 20.53 15.71
C PRO A 83 0.72 21.53 16.82
N THR A 84 -0.31 22.26 17.28
CA THR A 84 -0.17 23.25 18.38
C THR A 84 -0.56 22.72 19.75
N GLY A 85 -1.18 21.53 19.82
CA GLY A 85 -1.78 20.99 21.04
C GLY A 85 -3.10 21.64 21.46
N LYS A 86 -3.60 22.62 20.70
CA LYS A 86 -4.91 23.26 20.92
C LYS A 86 -5.98 22.66 20.02
N THR A 87 -7.23 22.80 20.44
CA THR A 87 -8.40 22.44 19.63
C THR A 87 -9.28 23.65 19.38
N ASP A 88 -10.03 23.63 18.27
CA ASP A 88 -11.10 24.58 18.01
C ASP A 88 -12.35 24.26 18.87
N LYS A 89 -13.45 24.99 18.61
CA LYS A 89 -14.71 24.84 19.38
C LYS A 89 -15.40 23.49 19.14
N ASP A 90 -15.09 22.83 18.04
CA ASP A 90 -15.66 21.55 17.64
C ASP A 90 -14.75 20.37 18.05
N GLY A 91 -13.62 20.66 18.70
CA GLY A 91 -12.66 19.66 19.17
C GLY A 91 -11.62 19.27 18.12
N ASN A 92 -11.58 19.92 16.95
CA ASN A 92 -10.57 19.63 15.93
C ASN A 92 -9.23 20.26 16.30
N GLN A 93 -8.14 19.54 16.03
CA GLN A 93 -6.80 20.03 16.31
C GLN A 93 -6.44 21.24 15.46
N ILE A 94 -5.87 22.28 16.09
CA ILE A 94 -5.34 23.46 15.41
C ILE A 94 -3.86 23.24 15.08
N PHE A 95 -3.48 23.54 13.85
CA PHE A 95 -2.10 23.47 13.38
C PHE A 95 -1.52 24.86 13.15
N ASN A 96 -0.21 24.96 12.98
CA ASN A 96 0.49 26.21 12.67
C ASN A 96 1.39 26.02 11.45
N THR A 97 1.55 27.08 10.66
CA THR A 97 2.44 27.07 9.47
C THR A 97 3.93 27.07 9.80
N LYS A 98 4.31 27.28 11.07
CA LYS A 98 5.70 27.23 11.54
C LYS A 98 5.83 26.29 12.75
N PRO A 99 6.98 25.61 12.90
CA PRO A 99 7.19 24.69 14.02
C PRO A 99 7.23 25.41 15.37
N ASP A 100 7.62 26.68 15.41
CA ASP A 100 7.72 27.52 16.60
C ASP A 100 6.39 28.17 17.04
N GLY A 101 5.30 27.91 16.32
CA GLY A 101 3.98 28.44 16.63
C GLY A 101 3.80 29.93 16.36
N LYS A 102 4.78 30.60 15.73
CA LYS A 102 4.71 32.02 15.34
C LYS A 102 4.21 32.22 13.91
N GLY A 103 3.74 31.16 13.26
CA GLY A 103 3.07 31.23 11.98
C GLY A 103 1.58 31.47 12.13
N GLU A 104 0.87 31.46 11.01
CA GLU A 104 -0.59 31.46 10.97
C GLU A 104 -1.18 30.14 11.46
N ASP A 105 -2.32 30.21 12.14
CA ASP A 105 -3.12 29.05 12.54
C ASP A 105 -3.82 28.43 11.32
N VAL A 106 -3.90 27.10 11.30
CA VAL A 106 -4.49 26.29 10.24
C VAL A 106 -5.53 25.36 10.86
N THR A 107 -6.80 25.56 10.49
CA THR A 107 -7.97 24.78 10.94
C THR A 107 -8.66 24.02 9.80
N GLY A 108 -8.20 24.22 8.55
CA GLY A 108 -8.72 23.54 7.36
C GLY A 108 -8.41 22.04 7.33
N PRO A 109 -8.83 21.31 6.29
CA PRO A 109 -8.55 19.88 6.18
C PRO A 109 -7.04 19.63 6.17
N VAL A 110 -6.56 18.99 7.23
CA VAL A 110 -5.16 18.58 7.38
C VAL A 110 -5.04 17.09 7.10
N LYS A 111 -4.01 16.72 6.34
CA LYS A 111 -3.73 15.34 5.94
C LYS A 111 -2.50 14.83 6.64
N THR A 112 -2.54 13.58 7.05
CA THR A 112 -1.34 12.82 7.41
C THR A 112 -0.63 12.40 6.10
N THR A 113 0.64 12.74 5.93
CA THR A 113 1.40 12.55 4.68
C THR A 113 2.77 11.94 4.95
N ILE A 114 3.26 11.13 4.02
CA ILE A 114 4.63 10.62 4.07
C ILE A 114 5.59 11.72 3.61
N ASN A 115 6.58 12.04 4.43
CA ASN A 115 7.62 13.00 4.09
C ASN A 115 8.79 12.27 3.41
N GLY A 116 8.74 12.18 2.08
CA GLY A 116 9.82 11.58 1.29
C GLY A 116 11.01 12.53 1.11
N PRO A 117 12.13 12.05 0.51
CA PRO A 117 13.30 12.89 0.23
C PRO A 117 13.01 14.13 -0.66
N LYS A 118 11.92 14.09 -1.44
CA LYS A 118 11.46 15.19 -2.29
C LYS A 118 10.35 16.03 -1.63
N GLY A 119 10.14 15.88 -0.32
CA GLY A 119 9.07 16.51 0.44
C GLY A 119 7.72 15.78 0.31
N THR A 120 6.65 16.51 0.61
CA THR A 120 5.28 16.00 0.77
C THR A 120 4.38 16.15 -0.46
N THR A 121 4.81 16.90 -1.47
CA THR A 121 4.03 17.19 -2.68
C THR A 121 4.34 16.23 -3.84
N SER A 122 5.39 15.42 -3.71
CA SER A 122 5.77 14.40 -4.67
C SER A 122 5.39 13.01 -4.16
N PRO A 123 4.91 12.09 -5.02
CA PRO A 123 4.70 10.70 -4.62
C PRO A 123 5.97 10.08 -4.04
N ALA A 124 5.81 9.32 -2.95
CA ALA A 124 6.88 8.56 -2.31
C ALA A 124 6.66 7.06 -2.51
N SER A 125 7.75 6.32 -2.73
CA SER A 125 7.73 4.86 -2.77
C SER A 125 8.07 4.29 -1.39
N LEU A 126 7.27 3.33 -0.92
CA LEU A 126 7.53 2.57 0.30
C LEU A 126 8.03 1.17 -0.09
N SER A 127 9.27 0.84 0.26
CA SER A 127 9.89 -0.43 -0.12
C SER A 127 9.70 -1.55 0.90
N ASN A 128 9.19 -1.23 2.09
CA ASN A 128 8.99 -2.16 3.20
C ASN A 128 7.50 -2.53 3.39
N VAL A 129 6.70 -2.44 2.32
CA VAL A 129 5.32 -2.93 2.31
C VAL A 129 5.34 -4.39 1.88
N LYS A 130 4.87 -5.28 2.75
CA LYS A 130 4.75 -6.70 2.42
C LYS A 130 3.60 -6.94 1.43
N ASN A 131 3.73 -7.97 0.61
CA ASN A 131 2.60 -8.47 -0.19
C ASN A 131 1.51 -9.01 0.74
N ASN A 132 0.27 -8.97 0.27
CA ASN A 132 -0.90 -9.43 1.03
C ASN A 132 -1.43 -10.76 0.52
N ILE A 133 -1.16 -11.09 -0.74
CA ILE A 133 -1.61 -12.33 -1.36
C ILE A 133 -0.44 -13.14 -1.93
N PRO A 134 -0.61 -14.46 -2.08
CA PRO A 134 0.30 -15.30 -2.85
C PRO A 134 0.50 -14.82 -4.29
N ALA A 135 1.64 -15.15 -4.89
CA ALA A 135 1.99 -14.80 -6.25
C ALA A 135 2.26 -16.04 -7.11
N VAL A 136 1.98 -15.94 -8.42
CA VAL A 136 2.25 -16.98 -9.43
C VAL A 136 3.30 -16.47 -10.41
N ASN A 137 4.42 -17.16 -10.48
CA ASN A 137 5.50 -16.87 -11.42
C ASN A 137 5.51 -17.91 -12.55
N ASP A 138 5.20 -17.48 -13.77
CA ASP A 138 5.13 -18.37 -14.93
C ASP A 138 6.51 -18.75 -15.46
N ALA A 139 7.48 -17.84 -15.37
CA ALA A 139 8.84 -18.07 -15.85
C ALA A 139 9.52 -19.20 -15.06
N ASP A 140 9.38 -19.16 -13.74
CA ASP A 140 9.96 -20.14 -12.83
C ASP A 140 9.00 -21.29 -12.48
N LYS A 141 7.73 -21.20 -12.93
CA LYS A 141 6.66 -22.17 -12.66
C LYS A 141 6.41 -22.39 -11.16
N LYS A 142 6.42 -21.31 -10.38
CA LYS A 142 6.34 -21.33 -8.91
C LYS A 142 5.15 -20.55 -8.39
N VAL A 143 4.70 -20.94 -7.20
CA VAL A 143 3.76 -20.18 -6.38
C VAL A 143 4.46 -19.82 -5.08
N THR A 144 4.44 -18.55 -4.71
CA THR A 144 4.98 -18.06 -3.42
C THR A 144 3.87 -17.60 -2.52
N ASN A 145 4.04 -17.77 -1.22
CA ASN A 145 3.20 -17.16 -0.20
C ASN A 145 3.38 -15.63 -0.19
N ALA A 146 2.52 -14.94 0.55
CA ALA A 146 2.59 -13.48 0.69
C ALA A 146 3.89 -12.97 1.33
N ASP A 147 4.58 -13.81 2.12
CA ASP A 147 5.90 -13.50 2.70
C ASP A 147 7.08 -13.79 1.74
N GLY A 148 6.79 -14.23 0.51
CA GLY A 148 7.80 -14.56 -0.50
C GLY A 148 8.39 -15.96 -0.38
N THR A 149 8.00 -16.76 0.62
CA THR A 149 8.42 -18.16 0.71
C THR A 149 7.72 -19.01 -0.35
N ASP A 150 8.39 -20.06 -0.84
CA ASP A 150 7.78 -21.01 -1.77
C ASP A 150 6.61 -21.74 -1.08
N LYS A 151 5.45 -21.82 -1.75
CA LYS A 151 4.32 -22.64 -1.30
C LYS A 151 4.70 -24.13 -1.46
N PRO A 152 4.27 -25.04 -0.56
CA PRO A 152 4.43 -26.48 -0.79
C PRO A 152 3.86 -26.85 -2.18
N ASP A 153 4.59 -27.71 -2.91
CA ASP A 153 4.41 -28.03 -4.34
C ASP A 153 4.87 -26.97 -5.35
N ALA A 154 5.86 -26.14 -5.00
CA ALA A 154 6.57 -25.25 -5.92
C ALA A 154 7.17 -26.04 -7.11
N GLY A 155 6.90 -25.59 -8.34
CA GLY A 155 7.40 -26.23 -9.57
C GLY A 155 6.40 -27.16 -10.27
N ASN A 156 5.22 -27.43 -9.70
CA ASN A 156 4.17 -28.17 -10.42
C ASN A 156 3.47 -27.24 -11.42
N VAL A 157 3.64 -27.49 -12.71
CA VAL A 157 2.94 -26.76 -13.79
C VAL A 157 1.41 -26.77 -13.65
N ALA A 158 0.84 -27.77 -12.99
CA ALA A 158 -0.60 -27.81 -12.70
C ALA A 158 -1.03 -26.73 -11.69
N ASN A 159 -0.09 -26.18 -10.91
CA ASN A 159 -0.35 -25.14 -9.91
C ASN A 159 -0.31 -23.72 -10.48
N ILE A 160 0.29 -23.49 -11.67
CA ILE A 160 0.32 -22.16 -12.30
C ILE A 160 -0.89 -21.91 -13.22
N ASN A 161 -1.57 -22.97 -13.70
CA ASN A 161 -2.81 -22.84 -14.47
C ASN A 161 -4.06 -22.62 -13.58
N LYS A 162 -3.83 -22.32 -12.29
CA LYS A 162 -4.88 -22.04 -11.31
C LYS A 162 -4.47 -20.84 -10.46
N ALA A 163 -5.47 -20.07 -10.03
CA ALA A 163 -5.29 -19.00 -9.08
C ALA A 163 -4.63 -19.53 -7.79
N PRO A 164 -3.73 -18.76 -7.16
CA PRO A 164 -3.01 -19.23 -5.98
C PRO A 164 -3.87 -19.19 -4.70
N LEU A 165 -5.06 -18.58 -4.79
CA LEU A 165 -6.13 -18.55 -3.80
C LEU A 165 -7.45 -19.06 -4.41
N THR A 166 -8.23 -19.78 -3.62
CA THR A 166 -9.63 -20.08 -3.91
C THR A 166 -10.54 -18.88 -3.58
N ALA A 167 -11.78 -18.90 -4.09
CA ALA A 167 -12.76 -17.86 -3.78
C ALA A 167 -13.10 -17.79 -2.27
N GLU A 168 -13.12 -18.94 -1.57
CA GLU A 168 -13.34 -18.98 -0.12
C GLU A 168 -12.16 -18.37 0.64
N GLU A 169 -10.91 -18.76 0.31
CA GLU A 169 -9.72 -18.19 0.93
C GLU A 169 -9.62 -16.67 0.72
N ALA A 170 -9.87 -16.20 -0.51
CA ALA A 170 -9.87 -14.76 -0.81
C ALA A 170 -10.97 -14.01 -0.04
N ALA A 171 -12.16 -14.60 0.13
CA ALA A 171 -13.23 -14.00 0.92
C ALA A 171 -12.88 -13.95 2.42
N ASP A 172 -12.21 -14.98 2.94
CA ASP A 172 -11.79 -15.04 4.34
C ASP A 172 -10.73 -13.99 4.67
N LEU A 173 -9.84 -13.63 3.74
CA LEU A 173 -8.89 -12.51 3.90
C LEU A 173 -9.57 -11.15 4.16
N LEU A 174 -10.84 -11.00 3.77
CA LEU A 174 -11.64 -9.78 3.93
C LEU A 174 -12.58 -9.83 5.14
N LYS A 175 -12.62 -10.95 5.89
CA LYS A 175 -13.44 -11.06 7.10
C LYS A 175 -12.60 -10.73 8.34
N PRO A 176 -12.98 -9.73 9.15
CA PRO A 176 -12.24 -9.39 10.37
C PRO A 176 -12.39 -10.44 11.47
N THR A 177 -13.42 -11.29 11.40
CA THR A 177 -13.68 -12.37 12.35
C THR A 177 -13.85 -13.71 11.64
N THR A 178 -13.41 -14.78 12.30
CA THR A 178 -13.63 -16.17 11.85
C THR A 178 -15.09 -16.60 12.02
N LYS A 179 -15.44 -17.78 11.48
CA LYS A 179 -16.78 -18.40 11.65
C LYS A 179 -17.17 -18.58 13.14
N ASP A 180 -16.18 -18.74 14.02
CA ASP A 180 -16.38 -18.87 15.48
C ASP A 180 -16.43 -17.52 16.24
N GLY A 181 -16.44 -16.40 15.52
CA GLY A 181 -16.49 -15.05 16.12
C GLY A 181 -15.18 -14.54 16.71
N LYS A 182 -14.05 -15.26 16.52
CA LYS A 182 -12.73 -14.81 16.95
C LYS A 182 -12.10 -13.86 15.94
N SER A 183 -11.14 -13.04 16.35
CA SER A 183 -10.34 -12.23 15.43
C SER A 183 -9.66 -13.12 14.39
N ASN A 184 -9.74 -12.75 13.11
CA ASN A 184 -9.11 -13.49 12.03
C ASN A 184 -7.63 -13.09 11.90
N PRO A 185 -6.67 -13.98 12.19
CA PRO A 185 -5.24 -13.66 12.09
C PRO A 185 -4.78 -13.39 10.64
N ASN A 186 -5.56 -13.82 9.64
CA ASN A 186 -5.26 -13.65 8.22
C ASN A 186 -6.01 -12.45 7.60
N PHE A 187 -6.71 -11.64 8.40
CA PHE A 187 -7.41 -10.46 7.87
C PHE A 187 -6.42 -9.44 7.30
N VAL A 188 -6.59 -9.08 6.04
CA VAL A 188 -5.76 -8.11 5.32
C VAL A 188 -6.58 -7.04 4.58
N GLY A 189 -7.88 -6.93 4.88
CA GLY A 189 -8.80 -6.03 4.17
C GLY A 189 -8.49 -4.53 4.28
N ASN A 190 -7.64 -4.13 5.24
CA ASN A 190 -7.20 -2.73 5.43
C ASN A 190 -5.72 -2.51 5.10
N ASN A 191 -5.03 -3.50 4.53
CA ASN A 191 -3.63 -3.36 4.18
C ASN A 191 -3.48 -2.64 2.84
N ALA A 192 -2.37 -1.92 2.67
CA ALA A 192 -1.99 -1.38 1.37
C ALA A 192 -1.59 -2.51 0.43
N ALA A 193 -2.16 -2.54 -0.79
CA ALA A 193 -1.77 -3.49 -1.83
C ALA A 193 -0.43 -3.07 -2.47
N THR A 194 0.42 -4.05 -2.76
CA THR A 194 1.64 -3.82 -3.56
C THR A 194 1.34 -3.97 -5.06
N VAL A 195 2.26 -3.51 -5.91
CA VAL A 195 2.19 -3.78 -7.36
C VAL A 195 2.19 -5.30 -7.63
N SER A 196 2.90 -6.08 -6.82
CA SER A 196 2.92 -7.54 -6.94
C SER A 196 1.55 -8.14 -6.65
N ASP A 197 0.81 -7.64 -5.65
CA ASP A 197 -0.57 -8.11 -5.39
C ASP A 197 -1.45 -7.89 -6.62
N VAL A 198 -1.36 -6.72 -7.25
CA VAL A 198 -2.16 -6.39 -8.45
C VAL A 198 -1.79 -7.28 -9.65
N LEU A 199 -0.50 -7.45 -9.93
CA LEU A 199 -0.01 -8.22 -11.08
C LEU A 199 -0.18 -9.74 -10.93
N ASN A 200 -0.50 -10.22 -9.73
CA ASN A 200 -0.76 -11.64 -9.45
C ASN A 200 -2.22 -11.93 -9.11
N ALA A 201 -3.10 -10.93 -9.17
CA ALA A 201 -4.54 -11.14 -9.18
C ALA A 201 -4.98 -11.74 -10.53
N GLY A 202 -6.17 -12.34 -10.58
CA GLY A 202 -6.67 -12.94 -11.82
C GLY A 202 -7.89 -13.83 -11.60
N TRP A 203 -8.23 -14.61 -12.60
CA TRP A 203 -9.36 -15.55 -12.55
C TRP A 203 -9.04 -16.88 -13.25
N ASN A 204 -9.72 -17.95 -12.82
CA ASN A 204 -9.54 -19.28 -13.38
C ASN A 204 -10.37 -19.44 -14.67
N LEU A 205 -9.72 -19.73 -15.79
CA LEU A 205 -10.37 -20.12 -17.03
C LEU A 205 -10.59 -21.63 -17.06
N GLN A 206 -11.85 -22.02 -17.27
CA GLN A 206 -12.24 -23.42 -17.42
C GLN A 206 -12.91 -23.64 -18.76
N ASN A 207 -12.73 -24.84 -19.31
CA ASN A 207 -13.52 -25.33 -20.44
C ASN A 207 -14.26 -26.59 -20.02
N ASN A 208 -15.59 -26.52 -20.01
CA ASN A 208 -16.48 -27.62 -19.63
C ASN A 208 -16.14 -28.19 -18.24
N GLY A 209 -15.90 -27.32 -17.26
CA GLY A 209 -15.56 -27.69 -15.87
C GLY A 209 -14.11 -28.13 -15.66
N ALA A 210 -13.31 -28.28 -16.72
CA ALA A 210 -11.89 -28.58 -16.61
C ALA A 210 -11.06 -27.29 -16.59
N ALA A 211 -10.16 -27.14 -15.61
CA ALA A 211 -9.22 -26.04 -15.54
C ALA A 211 -8.32 -26.00 -16.79
N LYS A 212 -8.18 -24.82 -17.38
CA LYS A 212 -7.33 -24.57 -18.55
C LYS A 212 -6.21 -23.60 -18.22
N ASP A 213 -6.54 -22.50 -17.55
CA ASP A 213 -5.58 -21.42 -17.33
C ASP A 213 -5.92 -20.57 -16.10
N PHE A 214 -4.95 -19.80 -15.62
CA PHE A 214 -5.15 -18.71 -14.68
C PHE A 214 -4.83 -17.39 -15.38
N VAL A 215 -5.87 -16.64 -15.73
CA VAL A 215 -5.76 -15.42 -16.52
C VAL A 215 -5.44 -14.24 -15.60
N LYS A 216 -4.28 -13.62 -15.83
CA LYS A 216 -3.75 -12.48 -15.08
C LYS A 216 -3.89 -11.17 -15.87
N PRO A 217 -3.68 -10.01 -15.23
CA PRO A 217 -3.57 -8.75 -15.94
C PRO A 217 -2.57 -8.82 -17.10
N PHE A 218 -2.94 -8.20 -18.23
CA PHE A 218 -2.17 -8.18 -19.48
C PHE A 218 -2.14 -9.49 -20.28
N ASP A 219 -2.74 -10.58 -19.79
CA ASP A 219 -2.97 -11.76 -20.61
C ASP A 219 -4.00 -11.47 -21.71
N THR A 220 -3.85 -12.15 -22.85
CA THR A 220 -4.80 -12.07 -23.97
C THR A 220 -5.65 -13.32 -24.03
N VAL A 221 -6.95 -13.18 -23.85
CA VAL A 221 -7.92 -14.25 -24.11
C VAL A 221 -8.43 -14.11 -25.55
N ASN A 222 -8.06 -15.05 -26.41
CA ASN A 222 -8.43 -15.03 -27.82
C ASN A 222 -9.59 -16.01 -28.11
N PHE A 223 -10.75 -15.48 -28.49
CA PHE A 223 -11.88 -16.28 -28.97
C PHE A 223 -11.75 -16.50 -30.48
N VAL A 224 -11.35 -17.70 -30.86
CA VAL A 224 -11.12 -18.07 -32.26
C VAL A 224 -12.37 -18.66 -32.91
N ASN A 225 -12.50 -18.48 -34.23
CA ASN A 225 -13.55 -19.14 -35.00
C ASN A 225 -13.39 -20.67 -34.93
N GLY A 226 -14.52 -21.34 -34.74
CA GLY A 226 -14.64 -22.77 -34.99
C GLY A 226 -14.86 -23.04 -36.48
N VAL A 227 -15.01 -24.32 -36.83
CA VAL A 227 -15.13 -24.73 -38.24
C VAL A 227 -16.43 -24.24 -38.89
N ASN A 228 -17.55 -24.37 -38.18
CA ASN A 228 -18.89 -23.88 -38.60
C ASN A 228 -19.44 -22.81 -37.64
N THR A 229 -18.56 -22.23 -36.81
CA THR A 229 -18.96 -21.27 -35.80
C THR A 229 -18.06 -20.05 -35.87
N THR A 230 -18.64 -18.86 -36.02
CA THR A 230 -17.92 -17.60 -35.90
C THR A 230 -18.06 -17.07 -34.48
N ALA A 231 -16.95 -16.81 -33.81
CA ALA A 231 -16.93 -16.14 -32.52
C ALA A 231 -16.79 -14.63 -32.76
N VAL A 232 -17.71 -13.84 -32.24
CA VAL A 232 -17.71 -12.38 -32.37
C VAL A 232 -17.72 -11.76 -30.99
N VAL A 233 -16.73 -10.91 -30.71
CA VAL A 233 -16.71 -10.11 -29.49
C VAL A 233 -17.20 -8.71 -29.82
N THR A 234 -18.21 -8.25 -29.09
CA THR A 234 -18.71 -6.87 -29.16
C THR A 234 -18.74 -6.28 -27.76
N THR A 235 -18.55 -4.98 -27.64
CA THR A 235 -18.74 -4.26 -26.38
C THR A 235 -20.12 -3.60 -26.39
N SER A 236 -20.85 -3.64 -25.27
CA SER A 236 -22.10 -2.91 -25.10
C SER A 236 -21.91 -1.41 -25.33
N GLU A 237 -22.98 -0.70 -25.72
CA GLU A 237 -22.92 0.73 -26.02
C GLU A 237 -22.40 1.59 -24.85
N ASP A 238 -22.64 1.15 -23.61
CA ASP A 238 -22.17 1.81 -22.39
C ASP A 238 -20.72 1.45 -22.01
N GLY A 239 -20.06 0.54 -22.74
CA GLY A 239 -18.69 0.13 -22.51
C GLY A 239 -18.48 -0.81 -21.30
N THR A 240 -19.55 -1.27 -20.64
CA THR A 240 -19.43 -2.01 -19.37
C THR A 240 -19.42 -3.53 -19.54
N THR A 241 -19.92 -4.05 -20.66
CA THR A 241 -20.10 -5.48 -20.89
C THR A 241 -19.50 -5.90 -22.22
N SER A 242 -18.67 -6.95 -22.20
CA SER A 242 -18.19 -7.63 -23.40
C SER A 242 -19.08 -8.83 -23.70
N ASN A 243 -19.76 -8.82 -24.84
CA ASN A 243 -20.56 -9.94 -25.33
C ASN A 243 -19.70 -10.82 -26.24
N VAL A 244 -19.72 -12.13 -25.99
CA VAL A 244 -19.13 -13.13 -26.88
C VAL A 244 -20.27 -13.90 -27.55
N THR A 245 -20.51 -13.61 -28.82
CA THR A 245 -21.55 -14.25 -29.63
C THR A 245 -20.95 -15.38 -30.46
N TYR A 246 -21.58 -16.56 -30.39
CA TYR A 246 -21.22 -17.71 -31.21
C TYR A 246 -22.28 -17.89 -32.29
N ASN A 247 -21.95 -17.48 -33.51
CA ASN A 247 -22.83 -17.64 -34.67
C ASN A 247 -22.56 -18.97 -35.34
N VAL A 248 -23.57 -19.80 -35.51
CA VAL A 248 -23.45 -21.07 -36.25
C VAL A 248 -23.85 -20.85 -37.70
N THR A 249 -22.96 -21.22 -38.63
CA THR A 249 -23.19 -21.14 -40.07
C THR A 249 -23.17 -22.55 -40.65
N GLY A 250 -24.23 -22.93 -41.36
CA GLY A 250 -24.42 -24.31 -41.80
C GLY A 250 -24.81 -25.19 -40.62
N LEU A 251 -26.12 -25.32 -40.39
CA LEU A 251 -26.63 -26.25 -39.38
C LEU A 251 -25.99 -27.64 -39.59
N PRO A 252 -25.62 -28.38 -38.54
CA PRO A 252 -25.22 -29.77 -38.67
C PRO A 252 -26.45 -30.57 -39.10
N VAL A 253 -26.69 -30.64 -40.40
CA VAL A 253 -27.42 -31.76 -40.98
C VAL A 253 -26.42 -32.89 -40.97
N THR A 254 -26.60 -33.86 -40.07
CA THR A 254 -25.80 -35.07 -40.10
C THR A 254 -26.11 -35.76 -41.43
N TYR A 255 -25.14 -35.76 -42.34
CA TYR A 255 -25.20 -36.61 -43.50
C TYR A 255 -24.51 -37.91 -43.11
N THR A 256 -25.08 -39.04 -43.49
CA THR A 256 -24.39 -40.31 -43.45
C THR A 256 -23.88 -40.60 -44.85
N THR A 257 -22.63 -41.03 -44.97
CA THR A 257 -22.14 -41.63 -46.21
C THR A 257 -22.94 -42.91 -46.50
N ALA A 258 -22.82 -43.47 -47.71
CA ALA A 258 -23.56 -44.67 -48.10
C ALA A 258 -23.31 -45.89 -47.17
N ASP A 259 -22.16 -45.91 -46.49
CA ASP A 259 -21.74 -46.89 -45.47
C ASP A 259 -22.20 -46.55 -44.04
N GLY A 260 -22.93 -45.44 -43.84
CA GLY A 260 -23.49 -45.07 -42.54
C GLY A 260 -22.52 -44.30 -41.63
N THR A 261 -21.38 -43.82 -42.14
CA THR A 261 -20.44 -43.01 -41.38
C THR A 261 -20.96 -41.57 -41.26
N PRO A 262 -21.09 -41.00 -40.05
CA PRO A 262 -21.51 -39.62 -39.87
C PRO A 262 -20.48 -38.62 -40.44
N VAL A 263 -20.95 -37.65 -41.21
CA VAL A 263 -20.16 -36.55 -41.74
C VAL A 263 -20.85 -35.20 -41.48
N SER A 264 -20.06 -34.15 -41.33
CA SER A 264 -20.53 -32.76 -41.29
C SER A 264 -20.13 -32.03 -42.56
N LYS A 265 -21.06 -31.22 -43.08
CA LYS A 265 -20.79 -30.33 -44.22
C LYS A 265 -20.20 -29.01 -43.73
N ILE A 266 -19.09 -28.60 -44.33
CA ILE A 266 -18.37 -27.34 -44.04
C ILE A 266 -18.07 -26.68 -45.37
N GLY A 267 -18.72 -25.55 -45.66
CA GLY A 267 -18.76 -25.00 -47.03
C GLY A 267 -19.33 -26.04 -48.01
N ASP A 268 -18.59 -26.36 -49.07
CA ASP A 268 -18.97 -27.35 -50.09
C ASP A 268 -18.43 -28.77 -49.83
N LYS A 269 -17.69 -28.97 -48.74
CA LYS A 269 -16.95 -30.21 -48.45
C LYS A 269 -17.55 -30.99 -47.28
N TYR A 270 -17.34 -32.31 -47.28
CA TYR A 270 -17.77 -33.20 -46.20
C TYR A 270 -16.57 -33.70 -45.38
N TYR A 271 -16.74 -33.74 -44.07
CA TYR A 271 -15.71 -34.18 -43.14
C TYR A 271 -16.28 -35.23 -42.19
N THR A 272 -15.54 -36.33 -41.98
CA THR A 272 -15.88 -37.30 -40.94
C THR A 272 -15.80 -36.63 -39.59
N VAL A 273 -16.72 -36.99 -38.68
CA VAL A 273 -16.79 -36.41 -37.34
C VAL A 273 -16.51 -37.44 -36.25
N ASN A 274 -15.98 -36.99 -35.11
CA ASN A 274 -15.89 -37.80 -33.90
C ASN A 274 -17.25 -37.86 -33.15
N ASP A 275 -17.30 -38.61 -32.05
CA ASP A 275 -18.49 -38.78 -31.20
C ASP A 275 -19.06 -37.46 -30.61
N LYS A 276 -18.31 -36.37 -30.70
CA LYS A 276 -18.70 -35.02 -30.27
C LYS A 276 -19.11 -34.12 -31.45
N GLY A 277 -19.22 -34.66 -32.65
CA GLY A 277 -19.57 -33.92 -33.87
C GLY A 277 -18.45 -33.03 -34.43
N GLN A 278 -17.20 -33.23 -33.98
CA GLN A 278 -16.06 -32.42 -34.44
C GLN A 278 -15.43 -33.05 -35.69
N PRO A 279 -15.14 -32.26 -36.75
CA PRO A 279 -14.46 -32.74 -37.95
C PRO A 279 -13.05 -33.30 -37.65
N ILE A 280 -12.75 -34.50 -38.13
CA ILE A 280 -11.45 -35.18 -37.92
C ILE A 280 -10.74 -35.60 -39.22
N GLY A 281 -11.40 -35.49 -40.38
CA GLY A 281 -10.79 -35.83 -41.68
C GLY A 281 -11.61 -35.35 -42.87
N PHE A 282 -10.95 -35.06 -43.99
CA PHE A 282 -11.58 -34.58 -45.24
C PHE A 282 -12.02 -35.75 -46.14
N GLN A 283 -13.23 -35.65 -46.71
CA GLN A 283 -13.73 -36.56 -47.74
C GLN A 283 -14.26 -35.75 -48.94
N TRP A 284 -14.02 -36.26 -50.15
CA TRP A 284 -14.22 -35.60 -51.45
C TRP A 284 -15.60 -34.98 -51.65
#